data_AF-A0A960EJF4-F1
#
_entry.id   AF-A0A960EJF4-F1
#
_cell.length_a   1.000
_cell.length_b   1.000
_cell.length_c   1.000
_cell.angle_alpha   90.00
_cell.angle_beta   90.00
_cell.angle_gamma   90.00
#
_symmetry.space_group_name_H-M   'P 1'
#
loop_
_entity.id
_entity.type
_entity.pdbx_description
1 polymer ?
#
loop_
_entity_poly.entity_id
_entity_poly.type
_entity_poly.pdbx_seq_one_letter_code
_entity_poly.pdbx_strand_id
1 'polypeptide(L)' 'AAYEEAIAQTSTDDAPWYVIPADRKWYRNWAVLNVLVAALEEIDPQFPEPEDGLDDVVID' A
#
# COMPACT_ATOMS: atom_id res chain seq x y z
N ALA A 1 14.56 -21.27 8.55
CA ALA A 1 13.97 -22.25 7.62
C ALA A 1 12.53 -21.88 7.24
N ALA A 2 11.49 -22.11 8.07
CA ALA A 2 10.09 -21.96 7.61
C ALA A 2 9.74 -20.62 6.92
N TYR A 3 10.19 -19.48 7.46
CA TYR A 3 10.01 -18.18 6.81
C TYR A 3 10.80 -18.03 5.51
N GLU A 4 12.06 -18.46 5.50
CA GLU A 4 12.92 -18.37 4.30
C GLU A 4 12.36 -19.22 3.17
N GLU A 5 11.86 -20.42 3.49
CA GLU A 5 11.24 -21.32 2.52
C GLU A 5 9.93 -20.75 1.97
N ALA A 6 9.06 -20.24 2.85
CA ALA A 6 7.82 -19.60 2.42
C ALA A 6 8.08 -18.40 1.51
N ILE A 7 9.00 -17.50 1.91
CA ILE A 7 9.36 -16.31 1.11
C ILE A 7 9.95 -16.73 -0.23
N ALA A 8 10.91 -17.67 -0.24
CA ALA A 8 11.57 -18.13 -1.47
C ALA A 8 10.60 -18.80 -2.44
N GLN A 9 9.58 -19.51 -1.95
CA GLN A 9 8.61 -20.21 -2.80
C GLN A 9 7.44 -19.34 -3.28
N THR A 10 7.15 -18.21 -2.60
CA THR A 10 5.90 -17.46 -2.85
C THR A 10 6.11 -15.99 -3.23
N SER A 11 7.33 -15.47 -3.19
CA SER A 11 7.61 -14.11 -3.67
C SER A 11 7.63 -14.09 -5.19
N THR A 12 6.59 -13.51 -5.79
CA THR A 12 6.45 -13.33 -7.25
C THR A 12 6.37 -11.85 -7.62
N ASP A 13 6.43 -11.53 -8.91
CA ASP A 13 6.32 -10.16 -9.39
C ASP A 13 4.95 -9.53 -9.03
N ASP A 14 3.86 -10.31 -9.13
CA ASP A 14 2.50 -9.87 -8.77
C ASP A 14 2.26 -9.81 -7.25
N ALA A 15 3.02 -10.56 -6.46
CA ALA A 15 2.86 -10.68 -5.00
C ALA A 15 4.23 -10.77 -4.28
N PRO A 16 5.02 -9.69 -4.28
CA PRO A 16 6.37 -9.71 -3.74
C PRO A 16 6.38 -9.68 -2.21
N TRP A 17 7.32 -10.43 -1.61
CA TRP A 17 7.66 -10.31 -0.19
C TRP A 17 8.78 -9.26 0.00
N TYR A 18 8.64 -8.42 1.03
CA TYR A 18 9.67 -7.46 1.45
C TYR A 18 10.18 -7.80 2.86
N VAL A 19 11.49 -8.06 2.99
CA VAL A 19 12.13 -8.31 4.29
C VAL A 19 12.58 -6.98 4.90
N ILE A 20 11.89 -6.52 5.95
CA ILE A 20 12.13 -5.21 6.57
C ILE A 20 12.97 -5.36 7.87
N PRO A 21 14.14 -4.71 7.97
CA PRO A 21 14.86 -4.60 9.24
C PRO A 21 14.01 -3.93 10.32
N ALA A 22 13.67 -4.66 11.37
CA ALA A 22 12.65 -4.25 12.34
C ALA A 22 13.17 -3.81 13.71
N ASP A 23 14.50 -3.87 13.95
CA ASP A 23 15.11 -3.55 15.25
C ASP A 23 14.79 -2.12 15.72
N ARG A 24 14.66 -1.19 14.76
CA ARG A 24 14.31 0.20 15.03
C ARG A 24 12.89 0.47 14.54
N LYS A 25 11.97 0.70 15.48
CA LYS A 25 10.54 0.93 15.20
C LYS A 25 10.30 2.04 14.18
N TRP A 26 11.02 3.16 14.29
CA TRP A 26 10.88 4.28 13.36
C TRP A 26 11.28 3.88 11.94
N TYR A 27 12.35 3.09 11.80
CA TYR A 27 12.85 2.66 10.49
C TYR A 27 11.89 1.65 9.85
N ARG A 28 11.42 0.67 10.62
CA ARG A 28 10.39 -0.28 10.18
C ARG A 28 9.14 0.47 9.67
N ASN A 29 8.63 1.43 10.43
CA ASN A 29 7.45 2.21 10.05
C ASN A 29 7.70 2.96 8.74
N TRP A 30 8.83 3.64 8.63
CA TRP A 30 9.22 4.37 7.42
C TRP A 30 9.34 3.43 6.20
N ALA A 31 10.06 2.32 6.33
CA ALA A 31 10.28 1.39 5.21
C ALA A 31 8.97 0.74 4.72
N VAL A 32 8.11 0.31 5.64
CA VAL A 32 6.77 -0.23 5.30
C VAL A 32 5.92 0.81 4.57
N LEU A 33 5.93 2.06 5.04
CA LEU A 33 5.17 3.14 4.40
C LEU A 33 5.68 3.45 2.99
N ASN A 34 6.99 3.40 2.74
CA ASN A 34 7.51 3.63 1.38
C ASN A 34 7.00 2.56 0.40
N VAL A 35 7.00 1.29 0.79
CA VAL A 35 6.47 0.19 -0.05
C VAL A 35 4.97 0.38 -0.30
N LEU A 36 4.20 0.69 0.75
CA LEU A 36 2.75 0.88 0.63
C LEU A 36 2.40 2.07 -0.28
N VAL A 37 3.07 3.21 -0.09
CA VAL A 37 2.81 4.41 -0.90
C VAL A 37 3.17 4.17 -2.35
N ALA A 38 4.33 3.57 -2.63
CA ALA A 38 4.73 3.26 -4.01
C ALA A 38 3.70 2.35 -4.72
N ALA A 39 3.19 1.32 -4.03
CA ALA A 39 2.17 0.44 -4.58
C ALA A 39 0.83 1.18 -4.83
N LEU A 40 0.43 2.09 -3.93
CA LEU A 40 -0.77 2.90 -4.12
C LEU A 40 -0.62 3.93 -5.25
N GLU A 41 0.57 4.51 -5.42
CA GLU A 41 0.89 5.42 -6.52
C GLU A 41 0.87 4.68 -7.87
N GLU A 42 1.34 3.42 -7.92
CA GLU A 42 1.27 2.59 -9.12
C GLU A 42 -0.16 2.18 -9.50
N ILE A 43 -1.01 1.91 -8.51
CA ILE A 43 -2.44 1.63 -8.72
C ILE A 43 -3.19 2.86 -9.28
N ASP A 44 -2.71 4.06 -8.97
CA ASP A 44 -3.30 5.35 -9.36
C ASP A 44 -4.83 5.42 -9.14
N PRO A 45 -5.30 5.22 -7.89
CA PRO A 45 -6.72 5.20 -7.60
C PRO A 45 -7.32 6.59 -7.84
N GLN A 46 -8.35 6.64 -8.69
CA GLN A 46 -9.12 7.86 -8.93
C GLN A 46 -10.28 7.98 -7.95
N PHE A 47 -10.64 9.20 -7.59
CA PHE A 47 -11.92 9.44 -6.94
C PHE A 47 -13.06 9.03 -7.88
N PRO A 48 -14.16 8.46 -7.36
CA PRO A 48 -15.34 8.25 -8.15
C PRO A 48 -15.90 9.59 -8.63
N GLU A 49 -16.65 9.57 -9.73
CA GLU A 49 -17.40 10.74 -10.15
C GLU A 49 -18.38 11.17 -9.04
N PRO A 50 -18.51 12.48 -8.78
CA PRO A 50 -19.53 12.99 -7.87
C PRO A 50 -20.93 12.63 -8.35
N GLU A 51 -21.90 12.59 -7.42
CA GLU A 51 -23.31 12.48 -7.80
C GLU A 51 -23.76 13.73 -8.59
N ASP A 52 -24.65 13.53 -9.56
CA ASP A 52 -25.22 14.64 -10.32
C ASP A 52 -26.01 15.60 -9.40
N GLY A 53 -25.85 16.91 -9.62
CA GLY A 53 -26.64 17.93 -8.92
C GLY A 53 -26.10 18.36 -7.55
N LEU A 54 -24.88 17.96 -7.19
CA LEU A 54 -24.23 18.42 -5.95
C LEU A 54 -23.96 19.94 -5.92
N ASP A 55 -23.85 20.58 -7.09
CA ASP A 55 -23.63 22.04 -7.20
C ASP A 55 -24.77 22.88 -6.60
N ASP A 56 -25.99 22.32 -6.54
CA ASP A 56 -27.19 22.99 -6.04
C ASP A 56 -27.50 22.69 -4.57
N VAL A 57 -26.66 21.89 -3.90
CA VAL A 57 -26.88 21.48 -2.50
C VAL A 57 -26.43 22.58 -1.55
N VAL A 58 -27.39 23.17 -0.81
CA VAL A 58 -27.12 24.09 0.30
C VAL A 58 -27.10 23.29 1.61
N ILE A 59 -26.02 23.42 2.38
CA ILE A 59 -25.89 22.82 3.72
C ILE A 59 -26.17 23.92 4.76
N ASP A 60 -27.21 23.73 5.56
CA ASP A 60 -27.59 24.61 6.69
C ASP A 60 -26.68 24.44 7.92
#